data_AF-A0A699R759-F1
#
_entry.id   AF-A0A699R759-F1
#
_cell.length_a   1.000
_cell.length_b   1.000
_cell.length_c   1.000
_cell.angle_alpha   90.00
_cell.angle_beta   90.00
_cell.angle_gamma   90.00
#
_symmetry.space_group_name_H-M   'P 1'
#
loop_
_entity.id
_entity.type
_entity.pdbx_description
1 polymer ?
#
loop_
_entity_poly.entity_id
_entity_poly.type
_entity_poly.pdbx_seq_one_letter_code
_entity_poly.pdbx_strand_id
1 'polypeptide(L)'
;DRYLSDHRPIMLRESFHDYGPIPFRSSHYWFEIDGFEEMISKAWCESPAIEVNPMLKLMYKMKFLKKRIREWNGMRQSSKSKKSAYKKELNDLETIIDQGNATDDMLYVI
;
A
#
# COMPACT_ATOMS: atom_id res chain seq x y z
N ASP A 1 -30.48 -25.74 -27.83
CA ASP A 1 -30.56 -24.99 -26.57
C ASP A 1 -29.81 -25.68 -25.44
N ARG A 2 -28.59 -25.22 -25.17
CA ARG A 2 -27.83 -25.58 -23.95
C ARG A 2 -27.36 -24.25 -23.34
N TYR A 3 -28.33 -23.50 -22.79
CA TYR A 3 -28.18 -22.08 -22.40
C TYR A 3 -27.85 -21.87 -20.91
N LEU A 4 -27.41 -22.89 -20.18
CA LEU A 4 -27.07 -22.72 -18.77
C LEU A 4 -25.65 -23.21 -18.53
N SER A 5 -24.78 -22.27 -18.19
CA SER A 5 -23.46 -22.52 -17.63
C SER A 5 -23.62 -23.06 -16.22
N ASP A 6 -23.01 -24.21 -15.90
CA ASP A 6 -23.02 -24.83 -14.57
C ASP A 6 -22.16 -24.07 -13.52
N HIS A 7 -21.84 -22.81 -13.79
CA HIS A 7 -21.09 -21.97 -12.88
C HIS A 7 -21.92 -21.68 -11.63
N ARG A 8 -21.58 -22.37 -10.52
CA ARG A 8 -21.98 -21.96 -9.19
C ARG A 8 -21.06 -20.82 -8.74
N PRO A 9 -21.55 -19.58 -8.60
CA PRO A 9 -20.74 -18.50 -8.06
C PRO A 9 -20.32 -18.83 -6.63
N ILE A 10 -19.08 -18.48 -6.28
CA ILE A 10 -18.58 -18.56 -4.90
C ILE A 10 -19.33 -17.51 -4.10
N MET A 11 -20.32 -17.95 -3.33
CA MET A 11 -21.08 -17.10 -2.43
C MET A 11 -20.19 -16.74 -1.23
N LEU A 12 -19.54 -15.57 -1.30
CA LEU A 12 -18.82 -15.00 -0.17
C LEU A 12 -19.83 -14.53 0.87
N ARG A 13 -19.94 -15.25 2.00
CA ARG A 13 -20.67 -14.76 3.18
C ARG A 13 -19.78 -13.76 3.91
N GLU A 14 -20.18 -12.50 3.89
CA GLU A 14 -19.52 -11.46 4.66
C GLU A 14 -19.93 -11.59 6.13
N SER A 15 -19.07 -12.24 6.93
CA SER A 15 -19.27 -12.31 8.38
C SER A 15 -18.50 -11.18 9.06
N PHE A 16 -19.23 -10.18 9.55
CA PHE A 16 -18.66 -9.05 10.30
C PHE A 16 -18.20 -9.54 11.68
N HIS A 17 -16.91 -9.73 11.85
CA HIS A 17 -16.29 -10.00 13.15
C HIS A 17 -15.49 -8.77 13.58
N ASP A 18 -15.73 -8.29 14.80
CA ASP A 18 -14.87 -7.30 15.42
C ASP A 18 -13.64 -7.99 16.01
N TYR A 19 -12.54 -7.97 15.25
CA TYR A 19 -11.24 -8.50 15.68
C TYR A 19 -10.48 -7.54 16.62
N GLY A 20 -11.11 -6.45 17.06
CA GLY A 20 -10.52 -5.46 17.92
C GLY A 20 -9.58 -4.49 17.19
N PRO A 21 -8.77 -3.72 17.95
CA PRO A 21 -7.88 -2.72 17.40
C PRO A 21 -6.88 -3.31 16.41
N ILE A 22 -6.71 -2.63 15.26
CA ILE A 22 -5.78 -3.07 14.23
C ILE A 22 -4.35 -3.06 14.80
N PRO A 23 -3.63 -4.19 14.78
CA PRO A 23 -2.25 -4.25 15.27
C PRO A 23 -1.33 -3.39 14.40
N PHE A 24 -0.13 -3.10 14.91
CA PHE A 24 0.89 -2.46 14.10
C PHE A 24 1.25 -3.36 12.91
N ARG A 25 1.06 -2.87 11.68
CA ARG A 25 1.40 -3.59 10.45
C ARG A 25 2.50 -2.84 9.71
N SER A 26 3.53 -3.56 9.31
CA SER A 26 4.59 -3.09 8.41
C SER A 26 4.45 -3.73 7.04
N SER A 27 4.84 -3.01 5.99
CA SER A 27 4.98 -3.60 4.66
C SER A 27 6.34 -4.27 4.55
N HIS A 28 6.38 -5.53 4.08
CA HIS A 28 7.63 -6.26 3.84
C HIS A 28 8.54 -5.52 2.86
N TYR A 29 7.95 -4.92 1.82
CA TYR A 29 8.67 -4.11 0.84
C TYR A 29 9.48 -2.97 1.46
N TRP A 30 9.10 -2.43 2.62
CA TRP A 30 9.87 -1.35 3.25
C TRP A 30 11.26 -1.78 3.69
N PHE A 31 11.44 -3.05 4.04
CA PHE A 31 12.74 -3.58 4.46
C PHE A 31 13.72 -3.74 3.28
N GLU A 32 13.21 -3.81 2.05
CA GLU A 32 14.03 -3.88 0.84
C GLU A 32 14.47 -2.49 0.35
N ILE A 33 14.06 -1.43 1.05
CA ILE A 33 14.33 -0.05 0.63
C ILE A 33 15.49 0.50 1.45
N ASP A 34 16.53 0.94 0.73
CA ASP A 34 17.70 1.57 1.31
C ASP A 34 17.34 2.72 2.27
N GLY A 35 18.00 2.74 3.42
CA GLY A 35 17.79 3.73 4.47
C GLY A 35 16.56 3.49 5.35
N PHE A 36 15.74 2.46 5.11
CA PHE A 36 14.62 2.13 5.99
C PHE A 36 15.11 1.66 7.37
N GLU A 37 16.06 0.72 7.42
CA GLU A 37 16.60 0.20 8.68
C GLU A 37 17.31 1.28 9.50
N GLU A 38 18.08 2.15 8.84
CA GLU A 38 18.73 3.29 9.49
C GLU A 38 17.69 4.25 10.08
N MET A 39 16.63 4.56 9.32
CA MET A 39 15.53 5.42 9.79
C MET A 39 14.82 4.82 11.00
N ILE A 40 14.56 3.50 11.01
CA ILE A 40 13.97 2.80 12.16
C ILE A 40 14.89 2.87 13.38
N SER A 41 16.18 2.59 13.20
CA SER A 41 17.18 2.60 14.27
C SER A 41 17.31 3.98 14.90
N LYS A 42 17.41 5.02 14.06
CA LYS A 42 17.45 6.42 14.49
C LYS A 42 16.17 6.80 15.24
N ALA A 43 15.00 6.49 14.67
CA ALA A 43 13.71 6.76 15.31
C ALA A 43 13.55 6.03 16.66
N TRP A 44 14.09 4.81 16.77
CA TRP A 44 14.03 4.05 18.01
C TRP A 44 14.85 4.71 19.13
N CYS A 45 16.04 5.20 18.81
CA CYS A 45 16.93 5.91 19.73
C CYS A 45 16.42 7.30 20.11
N GLU A 46 15.88 8.05 19.14
CA GLU A 46 15.31 9.38 19.35
C GLU A 46 13.97 9.37 20.11
N SER A 47 13.33 8.20 20.21
CA SER A 47 12.02 8.11 20.84
C SER A 47 12.09 8.58 22.30
N PRO A 48 11.23 9.52 22.73
CA PRO A 48 11.28 10.09 24.07
C PRO A 48 11.29 9.01 25.15
N ALA A 49 12.23 9.12 26.08
CA ALA A 49 12.22 8.31 27.29
C ALA A 49 11.07 8.80 28.18
N ILE A 50 10.06 7.96 28.35
CA ILE A 50 9.00 8.20 29.31
C ILE A 50 9.24 7.26 30.48
N GLU A 51 9.48 7.83 31.67
CA GLU A 51 9.63 7.09 32.93
C GLU A 51 8.26 6.68 33.48
N VAL A 52 7.61 5.78 32.73
CA VAL A 52 6.33 5.16 33.09
C VAL A 52 6.48 3.65 33.03
N ASN A 53 5.42 2.93 33.42
CA ASN A 53 5.32 1.48 33.28
C ASN A 53 5.89 1.01 31.90
N PRO A 54 6.67 -0.09 31.86
CA PRO A 54 7.31 -0.59 30.65
C PRO A 54 6.37 -0.77 29.45
N MET A 55 5.11 -1.17 29.70
CA MET A 55 4.08 -1.33 28.67
C MET A 55 3.70 0.01 28.04
N LEU A 56 3.52 1.05 28.85
CA LEU A 56 3.25 2.40 28.36
C LEU A 56 4.45 2.93 27.59
N LYS A 57 5.67 2.73 28.11
CA LYS A 57 6.92 3.11 27.43
C LYS A 57 7.01 2.46 26.04
N LEU A 58 6.71 1.17 25.91
CA LEU A 58 6.65 0.48 24.63
C LEU A 58 5.56 1.06 23.71
N MET A 59 4.35 1.29 24.23
CA MET A 59 3.25 1.89 23.47
C MET A 59 3.66 3.25 22.88
N TYR A 60 4.29 4.12 23.66
CA TYR A 60 4.74 5.43 23.17
C TYR A 60 5.87 5.31 22.16
N LYS A 61 6.84 4.39 22.36
CA LYS A 61 7.87 4.09 21.35
C LYS A 61 7.26 3.65 20.03
N MET A 62 6.29 2.74 20.06
CA MET A 62 5.59 2.27 18.86
C MET A 62 4.79 3.40 18.19
N LYS A 63 4.14 4.28 18.96
CA LYS A 63 3.45 5.47 18.42
C LYS A 63 4.42 6.42 17.73
N PHE A 64 5.59 6.66 18.33
CA PHE A 64 6.64 7.50 17.75
C PHE A 64 7.16 6.90 16.45
N LEU A 65 7.50 5.60 16.45
CA LEU A 65 7.98 4.89 15.28
C LEU A 65 6.96 4.90 14.13
N LYS A 66 5.67 4.68 14.45
CA LYS A 66 4.58 4.79 13.47
C LYS A 66 4.53 6.16 12.79
N LYS A 67 4.74 7.25 13.54
CA LYS A 67 4.79 8.60 12.99
C LYS A 67 5.99 8.77 12.05
N ARG A 68 7.18 8.34 12.46
CA ARG A 68 8.40 8.40 11.63
C ARG A 68 8.28 7.62 10.33
N ILE A 69 7.74 6.40 10.37
CA ILE A 69 7.49 5.59 9.17
C ILE A 69 6.51 6.30 8.21
N ARG A 70 5.46 6.94 8.75
CA ARG A 70 4.50 7.69 7.92
C ARG A 70 5.15 8.89 7.24
N GLU A 71 5.98 9.65 7.97
CA GLU A 71 6.74 10.78 7.42
C GLU A 71 7.71 10.32 6.34
N TRP A 72 8.51 9.28 6.62
CA TRP A 72 9.45 8.70 5.66
C TRP A 72 8.76 8.21 4.39
N ASN A 73 7.65 7.48 4.54
CA ASN A 73 6.87 7.03 3.40
C ASN A 73 6.24 8.21 2.64
N GLY A 74 5.76 9.24 3.33
CA GLY A 74 5.24 10.47 2.71
C GLY A 74 6.28 11.18 1.85
N MET A 75 7.51 11.35 2.35
CA MET A 75 8.63 11.94 1.61
C MET A 75 9.02 11.14 0.36
N ARG A 76 8.87 9.81 0.40
CA ARG A 76 9.09 8.95 -0.77
C ARG A 76 7.91 8.94 -1.75
N GLN A 77 6.71 9.21 -1.27
CA GLN A 77 5.52 9.27 -2.12
C GLN A 77 5.45 10.55 -2.95
N SER A 78 6.12 11.64 -2.57
CA SER A 78 6.24 12.82 -3.44
C SER A 78 7.03 12.54 -4.73
N SER A 79 7.85 11.48 -4.73
CA SER A 79 8.58 10.97 -5.91
C SER A 79 7.69 10.21 -6.91
N LYS A 80 6.37 10.06 -6.64
CA LYS A 80 5.40 9.32 -7.47
C LYS A 80 5.05 9.97 -8.81
N SER A 81 5.69 11.06 -9.23
CA SER A 81 5.41 11.69 -10.54
C SER A 81 5.50 10.67 -11.69
N LYS A 82 6.42 9.71 -11.61
CA LYS A 82 6.56 8.65 -12.61
C LYS A 82 5.38 7.67 -12.62
N LYS A 83 4.87 7.25 -11.45
CA LYS A 83 3.72 6.33 -11.37
C LYS A 83 2.44 6.98 -11.87
N SER A 84 2.21 8.26 -11.58
CA SER A 84 1.03 8.95 -12.13
C SER A 84 1.19 9.22 -13.63
N ALA A 85 2.41 9.45 -14.13
CA ALA A 85 2.66 9.55 -15.56
C ALA A 85 2.32 8.25 -16.30
N TYR A 86 2.86 7.10 -15.87
CA TYR A 86 2.53 5.80 -16.48
C TYR A 86 1.05 5.43 -16.35
N LYS A 87 0.41 5.79 -15.22
CA LYS A 87 -1.03 5.57 -15.06
C LYS A 87 -1.85 6.44 -16.01
N LYS A 88 -1.41 7.67 -16.26
CA LYS A 88 -2.06 8.56 -17.23
C LYS A 88 -1.92 7.99 -18.64
N GLU A 89 -0.72 7.58 -19.01
CA GLU A 89 -0.43 6.95 -20.31
C GLU A 89 -1.30 5.71 -20.56
N LEU A 90 -1.44 4.82 -19.57
CA LEU A 90 -2.35 3.67 -19.66
C LEU A 90 -3.81 4.07 -19.88
N ASN A 91 -4.27 5.12 -19.18
CA ASN A 91 -5.65 5.58 -19.27
C ASN A 91 -5.94 6.26 -20.62
N ASP A 92 -4.94 6.98 -21.15
CA ASP A 92 -5.00 7.57 -22.49
C ASP A 92 -5.08 6.45 -23.56
N LEU A 93 -4.35 5.34 -23.39
CA LEU A 93 -4.43 4.16 -24.26
C LEU A 93 -5.80 3.46 -24.16
N GLU A 94 -6.33 3.22 -22.96
CA GLU A 94 -7.68 2.66 -22.76
C GLU A 94 -8.74 3.50 -23.47
N THR A 95 -8.63 4.84 -23.39
CA THR A 95 -9.57 5.75 -24.03
C THR A 95 -9.52 5.67 -25.56
N ILE A 96 -8.33 5.51 -26.16
CA ILE A 96 -8.16 5.34 -27.60
C ILE A 96 -8.81 4.04 -28.09
N ILE A 97 -8.67 2.96 -27.30
CA ILE A 97 -9.25 1.65 -27.60
C ILE A 97 -10.78 1.72 -27.52
N ASP A 98 -11.33 2.30 -26.47
CA ASP A 98 -12.79 2.43 -26.28
C ASP A 98 -13.46 3.26 -27.39
N GLN A 99 -12.73 4.22 -27.98
CA GLN A 99 -13.21 5.02 -29.11
C GLN A 99 -13.12 4.28 -30.46
N GLY A 100 -12.55 3.07 -30.51
CA GLY A 100 -12.36 2.29 -31.74
C GLY A 100 -11.26 2.84 -32.65
N ASN A 101 -10.38 3.71 -32.14
CA ASN A 101 -9.32 4.37 -32.90
C ASN A 101 -7.95 3.67 -32.74
N ALA A 102 -7.94 2.44 -32.21
CA ALA A 102 -6.71 1.68 -31.96
C ALA A 102 -6.01 1.30 -33.28
N THR A 103 -4.71 1.61 -33.38
CA THR A 103 -3.85 1.17 -34.49
C THR A 103 -3.23 -0.20 -34.19
N ASP A 104 -2.82 -0.93 -35.23
CA ASP A 104 -2.27 -2.30 -35.11
C ASP A 104 -1.06 -2.35 -34.17
N ASP A 105 -0.23 -1.31 -34.16
CA ASP A 105 0.91 -1.17 -33.24
C ASP A 105 0.52 -1.10 -31.75
N MET A 106 -0.70 -0.66 -31.43
CA MET A 106 -1.19 -0.57 -30.04
C MET A 106 -1.65 -1.91 -29.48
N LEU A 107 -1.95 -2.90 -30.34
CA LEU A 107 -2.32 -4.25 -29.92
C LEU A 107 -1.13 -5.08 -29.45
N TYR A 108 0.10 -4.73 -29.87
CA TYR A 108 1.33 -5.44 -29.49
C TYR A 108 1.94 -4.96 -28.16
N VAL A 109 1.36 -3.92 -27.54
CA VAL A 109 1.84 -3.33 -26.28
C VAL A 109 1.13 -3.93 -25.05
N ILE A 110 -0.01 -4.60 -25.24
CA ILE A 110 -0.80 -5.31 -24.21
C ILE A 110 -0.35 -6.77 -24.14
#